data_AF-A0A7Y6CV07-F1
#
_entry.id   AF-A0A7Y6CV07-F1
#
_cell.length_a   1.000
_cell.length_b   1.000
_cell.length_c   1.000
_cell.angle_alpha   90.00
_cell.angle_beta   90.00
_cell.angle_gamma   90.00
#
_symmetry.space_group_name_H-M   'P 1'
#
loop_
_entity.id
_entity.type
_entity.pdbx_description
1 polymer ?
#
loop_
_entity_poly.entity_id
_entity_poly.type
_entity_poly.pdbx_seq_one_letter_code
_entity_poly.pdbx_strand_id
1 'polypeptide(L)'
;MQIVGIDLEAFALLRAVAKPLDASVEIERGALVAVSVGHDRSTFAVSDGRVCEFTRVLEWGGWALNVAIARALDMSPGEVEPLKRALSFTTTEHVPDGFDEEQLATAREVSRRQLQTFARELVSSLQFYQNQPGSLGIGEIALTGGSAHLPGLGEELSRLIGVPVTVVDPLHRLKVSKKVREPEQVGSLAVAIGLGIED
;
A
#
# COMPACT_ATOMS: atom_id res chain seq x y z
N MET A 1 20.98 16.29 -14.58
CA MET A 1 19.80 15.43 -14.81
C MET A 1 18.99 16.05 -15.94
N GLN A 2 18.62 15.27 -16.96
CA GLN A 2 17.76 15.73 -18.06
C GLN A 2 16.46 14.94 -17.99
N ILE A 3 15.31 15.62 -18.10
CA ILE A 3 13.99 14.97 -18.11
C ILE A 3 13.80 14.35 -19.49
N VAL A 4 13.58 13.04 -19.52
CA VAL A 4 13.36 12.26 -20.77
C VAL A 4 11.90 11.83 -20.94
N GLY A 5 11.09 11.92 -19.88
CA GLY A 5 9.67 11.57 -19.89
C GLY A 5 8.97 12.05 -18.63
N ILE A 6 7.64 12.15 -18.71
CA ILE A 6 6.74 12.46 -17.59
C ILE A 6 5.63 11.39 -17.65
N ASP A 7 5.31 10.82 -16.49
CA ASP A 7 4.29 9.78 -16.39
C ASP A 7 3.41 9.98 -15.14
N LEU A 8 2.27 9.28 -15.10
CA LEU A 8 1.38 9.23 -13.96
C LEU A 8 1.84 8.17 -12.96
N GLU A 9 1.76 8.52 -11.67
CA GLU A 9 2.13 7.63 -10.57
C GLU A 9 1.41 6.28 -10.63
N ALA A 10 0.13 6.29 -10.99
CA ALA A 10 -0.68 5.09 -11.13
C ALA A 10 -0.16 4.14 -12.21
N PHE A 11 0.36 4.66 -13.32
CA PHE A 11 0.83 3.84 -14.44
C PHE A 11 2.17 3.20 -14.08
N ALA A 12 3.08 3.99 -13.51
CA ALA A 12 4.32 3.48 -12.94
C ALA A 12 4.05 2.42 -11.86
N LEU A 13 3.11 2.67 -10.94
CA LEU A 13 2.72 1.71 -9.91
C LEU A 13 2.28 0.39 -10.53
N LEU A 14 1.36 0.43 -11.51
CA LEU A 14 0.87 -0.77 -12.19
C LEU A 14 2.02 -1.53 -12.88
N ARG A 15 2.95 -0.85 -13.56
CA ARG A 15 4.13 -1.50 -14.17
C ARG A 15 5.01 -2.21 -13.13
N ALA A 16 5.19 -1.62 -11.95
CA ALA A 16 6.02 -2.20 -10.90
C ALA A 16 5.40 -3.44 -10.25
N VAL A 17 4.06 -3.50 -10.13
CA VAL A 17 3.37 -4.58 -9.39
C VAL A 17 2.67 -5.62 -10.26
N ALA A 18 2.42 -5.33 -11.54
CA ALA A 18 1.81 -6.29 -12.46
C ALA A 18 2.65 -7.56 -12.52
N LYS A 19 2.04 -8.74 -12.51
CA LYS A 19 2.78 -10.01 -12.66
C LYS A 19 3.43 -10.12 -14.05
N PRO A 20 4.54 -10.86 -14.22
CA PRO A 20 5.07 -11.17 -15.53
C PRO A 20 3.98 -11.82 -16.40
N LEU A 21 3.77 -11.29 -17.60
CA LEU A 21 2.85 -11.90 -18.56
C LEU A 21 3.48 -13.19 -19.09
N ASP A 22 2.98 -14.35 -18.65
CA ASP A 22 3.22 -15.60 -19.38
C ASP A 22 2.28 -15.62 -20.59
N ALA A 23 2.83 -15.37 -21.77
CA ALA A 23 2.08 -15.30 -23.04
C ALA A 23 1.38 -16.62 -23.42
N SER A 24 1.66 -17.71 -22.69
CA SER A 24 1.13 -19.05 -22.93
C SER A 24 -0.10 -19.42 -22.10
N VAL A 25 -0.58 -18.57 -21.18
CA VAL A 25 -1.72 -18.91 -20.32
C VAL A 25 -2.89 -17.94 -20.53
N GLU A 26 -3.95 -18.43 -21.17
CA GLU A 26 -5.27 -17.80 -21.15
C GLU A 26 -5.90 -18.02 -19.77
N ILE A 27 -5.47 -17.22 -18.78
CA ILE A 27 -6.19 -17.10 -17.52
C ILE A 27 -7.36 -16.13 -17.77
N GLU A 28 -8.57 -16.47 -17.30
CA GLU A 28 -9.64 -15.47 -17.12
C GLU A 28 -9.05 -14.28 -16.35
N ARG A 29 -8.82 -13.18 -17.04
CA ARG A 29 -8.10 -12.05 -16.47
C ARG A 29 -9.01 -11.34 -15.48
N GLY A 30 -8.72 -11.48 -14.18
CA GLY A 30 -9.25 -10.57 -13.17
C GLY A 30 -8.58 -9.21 -13.26
N ALA A 31 -9.23 -8.18 -12.73
CA ALA A 31 -8.63 -6.85 -12.62
C ALA A 31 -7.39 -6.90 -11.70
N LEU A 32 -6.29 -6.30 -12.15
CA LEU A 32 -5.16 -5.98 -11.28
C LEU A 32 -5.49 -4.72 -10.50
N VAL A 33 -5.67 -4.85 -9.18
CA VAL A 33 -5.81 -3.71 -8.28
C VAL A 33 -4.49 -3.47 -7.56
N ALA A 34 -3.94 -2.27 -7.71
CA ALA A 34 -2.70 -1.84 -7.07
C ALA A 34 -2.95 -0.67 -6.12
N VAL A 35 -2.40 -0.75 -4.90
CA VAL A 35 -2.48 0.32 -3.91
C VAL A 35 -1.10 0.62 -3.36
N SER A 36 -0.60 1.83 -3.58
CA SER A 36 0.63 2.33 -2.95
C SER A 36 0.27 3.21 -1.77
N VAL A 37 0.68 2.84 -0.55
CA VAL A 37 0.44 3.61 0.67
C VAL A 37 1.68 4.42 1.04
N GLY A 38 1.60 5.73 0.80
CA GLY A 38 2.66 6.68 1.08
C GLY A 38 2.63 7.25 2.50
N HIS A 39 3.29 8.39 2.67
CA HIS A 39 3.29 9.16 3.92
C HIS A 39 1.96 9.91 4.10
N ASP A 40 1.60 10.79 3.17
CA ASP A 40 0.38 11.61 3.30
C ASP A 40 -0.81 11.06 2.52
N ARG A 41 -0.54 10.29 1.46
CA ARG A 41 -1.53 9.88 0.46
C ARG A 41 -1.29 8.46 0.01
N SER A 42 -2.34 7.86 -0.57
CA SER A 42 -2.28 6.57 -1.21
C SER A 42 -2.76 6.67 -2.65
N THR A 43 -2.09 5.95 -3.54
CA THR A 43 -2.48 5.83 -4.96
C THR A 43 -3.17 4.50 -5.16
N PHE A 44 -4.42 4.52 -5.63
CA PHE A 44 -5.22 3.36 -5.99
C PHE A 44 -5.34 3.29 -7.51
N ALA A 45 -4.99 2.16 -8.11
CA ALA A 45 -5.05 1.97 -9.56
C ALA A 45 -5.63 0.59 -9.91
N VAL A 46 -6.40 0.53 -10.99
CA VAL A 46 -7.00 -0.70 -11.51
C VAL A 46 -6.66 -0.85 -12.99
N SER A 47 -6.30 -2.06 -13.39
CA SER A 47 -5.94 -2.40 -14.76
C SER A 47 -6.54 -3.74 -15.18
N ASP A 48 -6.89 -3.85 -16.45
CA ASP A 48 -7.23 -5.12 -17.13
C ASP A 48 -5.98 -5.94 -17.54
N GLY A 49 -4.79 -5.47 -17.14
CA GLY A 49 -3.50 -6.01 -17.53
C GLY A 49 -2.95 -5.46 -18.85
N ARG A 50 -3.63 -4.51 -19.49
CA ARG A 50 -3.16 -3.80 -20.69
C ARG A 50 -3.11 -2.29 -20.46
N VAL A 51 -4.15 -1.73 -19.87
CA VAL A 51 -4.28 -0.30 -19.61
C VAL A 51 -4.73 -0.03 -18.18
N CYS A 52 -4.44 1.17 -17.67
CA CYS A 52 -5.04 1.64 -16.43
C CYS A 52 -6.48 2.10 -16.72
N GLU A 53 -7.47 1.38 -16.21
CA GLU A 53 -8.89 1.68 -16.44
C GLU A 53 -9.43 2.69 -15.42
N PHE A 54 -8.88 2.67 -14.21
CA PHE A 54 -9.32 3.54 -13.12
C PHE A 54 -8.17 3.86 -12.18
N THR A 55 -8.12 5.11 -11.72
CA THR A 55 -7.16 5.55 -10.71
C THR A 55 -7.78 6.59 -9.80
N ARG A 56 -7.38 6.59 -8.52
CA ARG A 56 -7.80 7.55 -7.51
C ARG A 56 -6.67 7.81 -6.52
N VAL A 57 -6.53 9.07 -6.11
CA VAL A 57 -5.68 9.44 -4.98
C VAL A 57 -6.55 9.51 -3.74
N LEU A 58 -6.14 8.83 -2.68
CA LEU A 58 -6.78 8.83 -1.37
C LEU A 58 -5.95 9.68 -0.42
N GLU A 59 -6.59 10.60 0.31
CA GLU A 59 -5.96 11.46 1.33
C GLU A 59 -5.73 10.69 2.64
N TRP A 60 -5.06 9.55 2.52
CA TRP A 60 -4.70 8.70 3.63
C TRP A 60 -3.32 8.09 3.41
N GLY A 61 -2.49 8.10 4.44
CA GLY A 61 -1.17 7.48 4.44
C GLY A 61 -0.67 7.30 5.88
N GLY A 62 0.59 6.90 6.03
CA GLY A 62 1.20 6.66 7.34
C GLY A 62 1.16 7.86 8.30
N TRP A 63 1.12 9.09 7.78
CA TRP A 63 0.96 10.32 8.57
C TRP A 63 -0.37 10.36 9.34
N ALA A 64 -1.45 9.82 8.76
CA ALA A 64 -2.74 9.75 9.45
C ALA A 64 -2.65 8.92 10.74
N LEU A 65 -1.77 7.91 10.77
CA LEU A 65 -1.48 7.14 11.98
C LEU A 65 -0.70 7.99 13.00
N ASN A 66 0.37 8.68 12.59
CA ASN A 66 1.10 9.58 13.49
C ASN A 66 0.16 10.59 14.16
N VAL A 67 -0.68 11.26 13.38
CA VAL A 67 -1.63 12.27 13.90
C VAL A 67 -2.61 11.65 14.89
N ALA A 68 -3.17 10.48 14.58
CA ALA A 68 -4.12 9.81 15.46
C ALA A 68 -3.50 9.35 16.78
N ILE A 69 -2.30 8.77 16.72
CA ILE A 69 -1.55 8.31 17.91
C ILE A 69 -1.13 9.51 18.76
N ALA A 70 -0.53 10.52 18.15
CA ALA A 70 -0.09 11.74 18.82
C ALA A 70 -1.23 12.43 19.56
N ARG A 71 -2.40 12.54 18.91
CA ARG A 71 -3.60 13.10 19.54
C ARG A 71 -4.09 12.29 20.74
N ALA A 72 -4.02 10.96 20.66
CA ALA A 72 -4.49 10.09 21.72
C ALA A 72 -3.56 10.07 22.95
N LEU A 73 -2.28 10.34 22.74
CA LEU A 73 -1.24 10.32 23.77
C LEU A 73 -0.81 11.72 24.25
N ASP A 74 -1.41 12.79 23.70
CA ASP A 74 -1.03 14.19 23.94
C ASP A 74 0.47 14.46 23.65
N MET A 75 0.94 13.93 22.53
CA MET A 75 2.33 14.05 22.04
C MET A 75 2.37 14.78 20.69
N SER A 76 3.56 15.12 20.21
CA SER A 76 3.73 15.58 18.83
C SER A 76 3.77 14.40 17.83
N PRO A 77 3.33 14.59 16.57
CA PRO A 77 3.38 13.54 15.55
C PRO A 77 4.78 12.95 15.26
N GLY A 78 5.85 13.71 15.52
CA GLY A 78 7.22 13.23 15.35
C GLY A 78 7.66 12.29 16.47
N GLU A 79 7.20 12.54 17.71
CA GLU A 79 7.57 11.74 18.88
C GLU A 79 6.94 10.34 18.85
N VAL A 80 5.80 10.16 18.18
CA VAL A 80 5.10 8.86 18.11
C VAL A 80 5.54 7.96 16.96
N GLU A 81 6.52 8.39 16.15
CA GLU A 81 7.03 7.58 15.04
C GLU A 81 7.59 6.21 15.49
N PRO A 82 8.35 6.10 16.61
CA PRO A 82 8.81 4.81 17.12
C PRO A 82 7.64 3.89 17.51
N LEU A 83 6.60 4.43 18.16
CA LEU A 83 5.37 3.69 18.45
C LEU A 83 4.72 3.19 17.17
N LYS A 84 4.53 4.05 16.16
CA LYS A 84 3.94 3.64 14.89
C LYS A 84 4.75 2.51 14.24
N ARG A 85 6.07 2.59 14.25
CA ARG A 85 6.94 1.55 13.66
C ARG A 85 6.91 0.24 14.43
N ALA A 86 6.68 0.29 15.74
CA ALA A 86 6.47 -0.90 16.55
C ALA A 86 5.10 -1.55 16.31
N LEU A 87 4.12 -0.81 15.76
CA LEU A 87 2.77 -1.31 15.55
C LEU A 87 2.71 -2.59 14.71
N SER A 88 1.87 -3.50 15.16
CA SER A 88 1.46 -4.74 14.53
C SER A 88 -0.04 -4.90 14.70
N PHE A 89 -0.74 -5.10 13.59
CA PHE A 89 -2.19 -5.25 13.61
C PHE A 89 -2.65 -6.66 14.02
N THR A 90 -1.77 -7.67 13.93
CA THR A 90 -2.12 -9.09 14.09
C THR A 90 -1.37 -9.83 15.20
N THR A 91 -0.24 -9.33 15.70
CA THR A 91 0.58 -10.00 16.73
C THR A 91 0.87 -9.09 17.92
N THR A 92 1.38 -9.64 19.03
CA THR A 92 1.78 -8.87 20.22
C THR A 92 3.18 -8.27 20.03
N GLU A 93 3.38 -7.04 20.49
CA GLU A 93 4.55 -6.22 20.18
C GLU A 93 5.56 -6.16 21.34
N HIS A 94 6.81 -5.83 20.98
CA HIS A 94 7.80 -5.31 21.92
C HIS A 94 7.59 -3.80 22.06
N VAL A 95 7.49 -3.30 23.29
CA VAL A 95 7.34 -1.87 23.54
C VAL A 95 8.65 -1.17 23.19
N PRO A 96 8.64 -0.14 22.32
CA PRO A 96 9.85 0.62 22.00
C PRO A 96 10.35 1.40 23.22
N ASP A 97 11.66 1.65 23.28
CA ASP A 97 12.28 2.44 24.34
C ASP A 97 11.61 3.81 24.49
N GLY A 98 11.35 4.21 25.75
CA GLY A 98 10.69 5.48 26.07
C GLY A 98 9.16 5.44 26.04
N PHE A 99 8.57 4.26 25.81
CA PHE A 99 7.12 4.05 25.87
C PHE A 99 6.75 2.92 26.83
N ASP A 100 5.49 2.87 27.21
CA ASP A 100 4.90 1.78 27.99
C ASP A 100 3.86 0.97 27.19
N GLU A 101 3.42 -0.15 27.78
CA GLU A 101 2.43 -1.06 27.17
C GLU A 101 1.07 -0.38 26.94
N GLU A 102 0.68 0.57 27.80
CA GLU A 102 -0.61 1.27 27.70
C GLU A 102 -0.61 2.25 26.52
N GLN A 103 0.50 2.97 26.31
CA GLN A 103 0.69 3.84 25.16
C GLN A 103 0.68 3.04 23.86
N LEU A 104 1.31 1.86 23.84
CA LEU A 104 1.31 0.99 22.66
C LEU A 104 -0.08 0.42 22.35
N ALA A 105 -0.79 -0.04 23.39
CA ALA A 105 -2.17 -0.50 23.26
C ALA A 105 -3.08 0.62 22.72
N THR A 106 -2.91 1.84 23.23
CA THR A 106 -3.65 3.03 22.78
C THR A 106 -3.32 3.36 21.31
N ALA A 107 -2.04 3.34 20.95
CA ALA A 107 -1.59 3.57 19.57
C ALA A 107 -2.21 2.56 18.60
N ARG A 108 -2.28 1.27 18.99
CA ARG A 108 -2.91 0.21 18.20
C ARG A 108 -4.42 0.41 18.04
N GLU A 109 -5.12 0.72 19.13
CA GLU A 109 -6.57 0.98 19.14
C GLU A 109 -6.93 2.10 18.15
N VAL A 110 -6.23 3.24 18.22
CA VAL A 110 -6.52 4.38 17.32
C VAL A 110 -6.08 4.11 15.90
N SER A 111 -4.99 3.38 15.69
CA SER A 111 -4.52 3.00 14.36
C SER A 111 -5.50 2.06 13.65
N ARG A 112 -6.12 1.12 14.38
CA ARG A 112 -7.20 0.28 13.84
C ARG A 112 -8.40 1.10 13.38
N ARG A 113 -8.79 2.12 14.15
CA ARG A 113 -9.88 3.03 13.75
C ARG A 113 -9.53 3.84 12.49
N GLN A 114 -8.28 4.31 12.37
CA GLN A 114 -7.82 4.97 11.14
C GLN A 114 -7.81 4.03 9.94
N LEU A 115 -7.37 2.78 10.14
CA LEU A 115 -7.35 1.78 9.08
C LEU A 115 -8.76 1.40 8.60
N GLN A 116 -9.76 1.40 9.48
CA GLN A 116 -11.16 1.25 9.10
C GLN A 116 -11.64 2.37 8.17
N THR A 117 -11.23 3.62 8.41
CA THR A 117 -11.55 4.73 7.52
C THR A 117 -10.92 4.53 6.14
N PHE A 118 -9.64 4.12 6.10
CA PHE A 118 -8.97 3.81 4.84
C PHE A 118 -9.61 2.64 4.08
N ALA A 119 -9.98 1.57 4.78
CA ALA A 119 -10.66 0.42 4.19
C ALA A 119 -12.00 0.82 3.54
N ARG A 120 -12.76 1.75 4.15
CA ARG A 120 -14.00 2.27 3.54
C ARG A 120 -13.73 3.03 2.24
N GLU A 121 -12.67 3.84 2.18
CA GLU A 121 -12.27 4.55 0.96
C GLU A 121 -11.83 3.58 -0.15
N LEU A 122 -11.11 2.51 0.22
CA LEU A 122 -10.75 1.43 -0.70
C LEU A 122 -11.99 0.70 -1.22
N VAL A 123 -12.90 0.28 -0.35
CA VAL A 123 -14.17 -0.36 -0.73
C VAL A 123 -14.99 0.53 -1.66
N SER A 124 -15.10 1.83 -1.36
CA SER A 124 -15.78 2.79 -2.22
C SER A 124 -15.14 2.87 -3.63
N SER A 125 -13.81 2.85 -3.69
CA SER A 125 -13.06 2.88 -4.95
C SER A 125 -13.24 1.58 -5.76
N LEU A 126 -13.25 0.43 -5.09
CA LEU A 126 -13.53 -0.88 -5.70
C LEU A 126 -14.97 -0.94 -6.25
N GLN A 127 -15.96 -0.50 -5.47
CA GLN A 127 -17.36 -0.46 -5.89
C GLN A 127 -17.55 0.48 -7.09
N PHE A 128 -16.88 1.63 -7.10
CA PHE A 128 -16.93 2.54 -8.23
C PHE A 128 -16.42 1.88 -9.52
N TYR A 129 -15.29 1.17 -9.46
CA TYR A 129 -14.78 0.41 -10.60
C TYR A 129 -15.75 -0.70 -11.04
N GLN A 130 -16.25 -1.52 -10.11
CA GLN A 130 -17.16 -2.63 -10.42
C GLN A 130 -18.47 -2.18 -11.07
N ASN A 131 -18.95 -0.97 -10.76
CA ASN A 131 -20.17 -0.42 -11.36
C ASN A 131 -19.98 0.10 -12.80
N GLN A 132 -18.75 0.07 -13.34
CA GLN A 132 -18.50 0.46 -14.73
C GLN A 132 -18.84 -0.68 -15.70
N PRO A 133 -19.41 -0.38 -16.88
CA PRO A 133 -19.66 -1.39 -17.91
C PRO A 133 -18.36 -2.09 -18.35
N GLY A 134 -18.36 -3.42 -18.34
CA GLY A 134 -17.20 -4.21 -18.78
C GLY A 134 -16.09 -4.37 -17.75
N SER A 135 -16.32 -3.96 -16.50
CA SER A 135 -15.37 -4.16 -15.40
C SER A 135 -15.06 -5.65 -15.19
N LEU A 136 -13.78 -5.96 -14.95
CA LEU A 136 -13.34 -7.31 -14.64
C LEU A 136 -13.56 -7.62 -13.15
N GLY A 137 -13.69 -8.89 -12.80
CA GLY A 137 -13.77 -9.32 -11.40
C GLY A 137 -12.50 -8.96 -10.63
N ILE A 138 -12.65 -8.46 -9.40
CA ILE A 138 -11.53 -8.19 -8.49
C ILE A 138 -11.22 -9.44 -7.68
N GLY A 139 -10.05 -10.04 -7.91
CA GLY A 139 -9.59 -11.22 -7.18
C GLY A 139 -8.67 -10.92 -5.98
N GLU A 140 -7.80 -9.92 -6.11
CA GLU A 140 -6.84 -9.54 -5.07
C GLU A 140 -6.43 -8.06 -5.20
N ILE A 141 -5.86 -7.52 -4.12
CA ILE A 141 -5.25 -6.19 -4.08
C ILE A 141 -3.76 -6.35 -3.81
N ALA A 142 -2.94 -5.86 -4.73
CA ALA A 142 -1.51 -5.71 -4.58
C ALA A 142 -1.20 -4.43 -3.80
N LEU A 143 -0.75 -4.57 -2.55
CA LEU A 143 -0.42 -3.47 -1.65
C LEU A 143 1.08 -3.20 -1.64
N THR A 144 1.49 -1.94 -1.73
CA THR A 144 2.88 -1.52 -1.66
C THR A 144 3.00 -0.13 -1.04
N GLY A 145 4.16 0.51 -1.12
CA GLY A 145 4.44 1.79 -0.46
C GLY A 145 5.14 1.60 0.90
N GLY A 146 5.61 2.70 1.49
CA GLY A 146 6.38 2.65 2.74
C GLY A 146 5.55 2.19 3.94
N SER A 147 4.31 2.65 4.02
CA SER A 147 3.41 2.32 5.13
C SER A 147 2.77 0.93 5.02
N ALA A 148 2.86 0.29 3.84
CA ALA A 148 2.40 -1.08 3.64
C ALA A 148 3.20 -2.12 4.43
N HIS A 149 4.41 -1.77 4.86
CA HIS A 149 5.31 -2.64 5.63
C HIS A 149 4.99 -2.67 7.12
N LEU A 150 3.95 -1.96 7.59
CA LEU A 150 3.48 -2.10 8.96
C LEU A 150 2.96 -3.54 9.18
N PRO A 151 3.51 -4.31 10.13
CA PRO A 151 3.13 -5.70 10.35
C PRO A 151 1.61 -5.89 10.50
N GLY A 152 1.08 -6.84 9.73
CA GLY A 152 -0.35 -7.18 9.73
C GLY A 152 -1.30 -6.16 9.10
N LEU A 153 -0.80 -5.06 8.53
CA LEU A 153 -1.66 -4.07 7.87
C LEU A 153 -2.41 -4.67 6.67
N GLY A 154 -1.74 -5.47 5.83
CA GLY A 154 -2.39 -6.17 4.70
C GLY A 154 -3.44 -7.20 5.15
N GLU A 155 -3.16 -7.93 6.23
CA GLU A 155 -4.08 -8.92 6.81
C GLU A 155 -5.35 -8.24 7.36
N GLU A 156 -5.17 -7.15 8.09
CA GLU A 156 -6.27 -6.36 8.65
C GLU A 156 -7.08 -5.68 7.54
N LEU A 157 -6.44 -5.16 6.49
CA LEU A 157 -7.15 -4.64 5.31
C LEU A 157 -7.93 -5.75 4.59
N SER A 158 -7.37 -6.96 4.43
CA SER A 158 -8.09 -8.09 3.85
C SER A 158 -9.37 -8.40 4.63
N ARG A 159 -9.28 -8.41 5.95
CA ARG A 159 -10.41 -8.67 6.85
C ARG A 159 -11.49 -7.59 6.74
N LEU A 160 -11.08 -6.32 6.64
CA LEU A 160 -12.01 -5.18 6.57
C LEU A 160 -12.68 -5.04 5.20
N ILE A 161 -11.96 -5.35 4.12
CA ILE A 161 -12.44 -5.18 2.74
C ILE A 161 -13.19 -6.43 2.25
N GLY A 162 -12.83 -7.62 2.75
CA GLY A 162 -13.37 -8.90 2.27
C GLY A 162 -12.78 -9.39 0.95
N VAL A 163 -11.65 -8.80 0.53
CA VAL A 163 -10.87 -9.18 -0.66
C VAL A 163 -9.44 -9.45 -0.20
N PRO A 164 -8.74 -10.48 -0.72
CA PRO A 164 -7.33 -10.72 -0.42
C PRO A 164 -6.47 -9.48 -0.70
N VAL A 165 -5.68 -9.05 0.28
CA VAL A 165 -4.70 -7.96 0.17
C VAL A 165 -3.32 -8.50 0.47
N THR A 166 -2.43 -8.47 -0.51
CA THR A 166 -1.06 -8.99 -0.40
C THR A 166 -0.08 -7.85 -0.51
N VAL A 167 0.85 -7.74 0.44
CA VAL A 167 1.99 -6.82 0.32
C VAL A 167 2.95 -7.38 -0.73
N VAL A 168 3.18 -6.63 -1.80
CA VAL A 168 4.01 -7.06 -2.93
C VAL A 168 5.36 -6.34 -2.94
N ASP A 169 6.38 -7.09 -3.33
CA ASP A 169 7.71 -6.54 -3.62
C ASP A 169 7.70 -5.93 -5.03
N PRO A 170 7.90 -4.61 -5.19
CA PRO A 170 7.98 -3.98 -6.51
C PRO A 170 9.21 -4.43 -7.32
N LEU A 171 10.18 -5.11 -6.71
CA LEU A 171 11.34 -5.68 -7.41
C LEU A 171 11.09 -7.09 -7.96
N HIS A 172 9.94 -7.72 -7.71
CA HIS A 172 9.70 -9.14 -8.04
C HIS A 172 9.88 -9.49 -9.53
N ARG A 173 9.84 -8.50 -10.43
CA ARG A 173 10.06 -8.66 -11.88
C ARG A 173 11.45 -8.32 -12.36
N LEU A 174 12.29 -7.78 -11.48
CA LEU A 174 13.61 -7.28 -11.83
C LEU A 174 14.69 -8.28 -11.42
N LYS A 175 15.73 -8.37 -12.25
CA LYS A 175 16.98 -9.01 -11.86
C LYS A 175 17.80 -8.01 -11.05
N VAL A 176 17.68 -8.07 -9.73
CA VAL A 176 18.39 -7.17 -8.82
C VAL A 176 19.87 -7.58 -8.72
N SER A 177 20.76 -6.62 -8.92
CA SER A 177 22.21 -6.84 -8.76
C SER A 177 22.57 -7.06 -7.30
N LYS A 178 23.51 -7.97 -7.02
CA LYS A 178 24.02 -8.25 -5.66
C LYS A 178 24.64 -7.04 -4.95
N LYS A 179 24.92 -5.96 -5.68
CA LYS A 179 25.45 -4.69 -5.13
C LYS A 179 24.35 -3.77 -4.58
N VAL A 180 23.08 -4.03 -4.91
CA VAL A 180 21.94 -3.26 -4.42
C VAL A 180 21.62 -3.74 -3.01
N ARG A 181 21.69 -2.84 -2.05
CA ARG A 181 21.17 -3.11 -0.70
C ARG A 181 19.66 -2.94 -0.74
N GLU A 182 18.92 -3.96 -0.35
CA GLU A 182 17.47 -3.85 -0.23
C GLU A 182 17.13 -2.91 0.94
N PRO A 183 16.38 -1.84 0.71
CA PRO A 183 15.94 -0.96 1.77
C PRO A 183 14.83 -1.66 2.59
N GLU A 184 14.74 -1.31 3.87
CA GLU A 184 13.75 -1.86 4.81
C GLU A 184 12.30 -1.64 4.35
N GLN A 185 12.06 -0.61 3.53
CA GLN A 185 10.75 -0.28 2.96
C GLN A 185 10.80 -0.27 1.42
N VAL A 186 11.21 -1.37 0.79
CA VAL A 186 11.30 -1.51 -0.68
C VAL A 186 10.02 -1.09 -1.42
N GLY A 187 8.85 -1.28 -0.79
CA GLY A 187 7.56 -0.83 -1.33
C GLY A 187 7.49 0.68 -1.60
N SER A 188 8.22 1.50 -0.85
CA SER A 188 8.29 2.95 -1.09
C SER A 188 8.92 3.33 -2.44
N LEU A 189 9.63 2.39 -3.07
CA LEU A 189 10.28 2.59 -4.36
C LEU A 189 9.40 2.17 -5.55
N ALA A 190 8.19 1.65 -5.33
CA ALA A 190 7.37 1.08 -6.41
C ALA A 190 7.18 2.02 -7.60
N VAL A 191 6.87 3.29 -7.36
CA VAL A 191 6.70 4.29 -8.42
C VAL A 191 8.02 4.54 -9.15
N ALA A 192 9.11 4.74 -8.42
CA ALA A 192 10.43 4.98 -9.01
C ALA A 192 10.90 3.78 -9.86
N ILE A 193 10.65 2.57 -9.39
CA ILE A 193 10.89 1.32 -10.12
C ILE A 193 10.04 1.30 -11.40
N GLY A 194 8.75 1.57 -11.28
CA GLY A 194 7.82 1.59 -12.41
C GLY A 194 8.12 2.64 -13.48
N LEU A 195 8.72 3.77 -13.11
CA LEU A 195 9.22 4.78 -14.05
C LEU A 195 10.47 4.33 -14.80
N GLY A 196 11.23 3.37 -14.24
CA GLY A 196 12.42 2.80 -14.85
C GLY A 196 12.16 1.54 -15.69
N ILE A 197 10.93 1.04 -15.72
CA ILE A 197 10.51 -0.09 -16.57
C ILE A 197 10.01 0.48 -17.89
N GLU A 198 10.66 0.10 -18.99
CA GLU A 198 10.21 0.37 -20.36
C GLU A 198 9.10 -0.63 -20.74
N ASP A 199 8.11 -0.18 -21.51
CA ASP A 199 6.98 -0.98 -22.03
C ASP A 199 7.43 -2.05 -23.06
#